data_AF-A0A660U8M2-F1
#
_entry.id   AF-A0A660U8M2-F1
#
_cell.length_a   1.000
_cell.length_b   1.000
_cell.length_c   1.000
_cell.angle_alpha   90.00
_cell.angle_beta   90.00
_cell.angle_gamma   90.00
#
_symmetry.space_group_name_H-M   'P 1'
#
loop_
_entity.id
_entity.type
_entity.pdbx_description
1 polymer ?
#
loop_
_entity_poly.entity_id
_entity_poly.type
_entity_poly.pdbx_seq_one_letter_code
_entity_poly.pdbx_strand_id
1 'polypeptide(L)' 'YIDQYEIDVIRRYEEELYQFVETKHPEIFSLIKEKKVIDDEIEPKLISCLDEFRDIFAA' A
#
# COMPACT_ATOMS: atom_id res chain seq x y z
N TYR A 1 11.41 -4.22 0.55
CA TYR A 1 10.38 -3.72 1.48
C TYR A 1 9.74 -4.83 2.31
N ILE A 2 9.49 -6.03 1.78
CA ILE A 2 8.81 -7.12 2.53
C ILE A 2 9.77 -8.27 2.92
N ASP A 3 11.00 -8.26 2.38
CA ASP A 3 12.03 -9.30 2.58
C ASP A 3 12.47 -9.54 4.04
N GLN A 4 12.14 -8.61 4.94
CA GLN A 4 12.51 -8.67 6.36
C GLN A 4 11.36 -9.11 7.29
N TYR A 5 10.16 -9.30 6.76
CA TYR A 5 8.98 -9.64 7.55
C TYR A 5 8.69 -11.13 7.48
N GLU A 6 8.47 -11.77 8.63
CA GLU A 6 8.04 -13.16 8.69
C GLU A 6 6.69 -13.32 7.98
N ILE A 7 6.45 -14.51 7.40
CA ILE A 7 5.21 -14.84 6.66
C ILE A 7 3.94 -14.53 7.46
N ASP A 8 4.02 -14.64 8.78
CA ASP A 8 2.92 -14.31 9.71
C ASP A 8 2.60 -12.80 9.70
N VAL A 9 3.64 -11.97 9.59
CA VAL A 9 3.55 -10.50 9.54
C VAL A 9 3.13 -10.04 8.15
N ILE A 10 3.48 -10.78 7.09
CA ILE A 10 3.04 -10.51 5.70
C ILE A 10 1.52 -10.55 5.58
N ARG A 11 0.83 -11.50 6.23
CA ARG A 11 -0.65 -11.55 6.20
C ARG A 11 -1.28 -10.30 6.81
N ARG A 12 -0.79 -9.89 7.98
CA ARG A 12 -1.26 -8.67 8.66
C ARG A 12 -0.95 -7.44 7.82
N TYR A 13 0.23 -7.40 7.23
CA TYR A 13 0.67 -6.33 6.32
C TYR A 13 -0.28 -6.22 5.12
N GLU A 14 -0.66 -7.34 4.50
CA GLU A 14 -1.55 -7.34 3.34
C GLU A 14 -2.95 -6.83 3.65
N GLU A 15 -3.57 -7.27 4.76
CA GLU A 15 -4.89 -6.79 5.20
C GLU A 15 -4.89 -5.30 5.55
N GLU A 16 -3.93 -4.88 6.37
CA GLU A 16 -3.84 -3.50 6.84
C GLU A 16 -3.46 -2.55 5.68
N LEU A 17 -2.58 -2.97 4.77
CA LEU A 17 -2.27 -2.19 3.57
C LEU A 17 -3.50 -2.08 2.66
N TYR A 18 -4.27 -3.17 2.49
CA TYR A 18 -5.53 -3.11 1.75
C TYR A 18 -6.49 -2.11 2.38
N GLN A 19 -6.73 -2.19 3.70
CA GLN A 19 -7.60 -1.24 4.40
C GLN A 19 -7.08 0.19 4.31
N PHE A 20 -5.76 0.41 4.40
CA PHE A 20 -5.17 1.73 4.35
C PHE A 20 -5.32 2.35 2.97
N VAL A 21 -5.02 1.60 1.91
CA VAL A 21 -5.21 2.06 0.53
C VAL A 21 -6.70 2.28 0.25
N GLU A 22 -7.60 1.43 0.74
CA GLU A 22 -9.05 1.62 0.58
C GLU A 22 -9.59 2.85 1.34
N THR A 23 -9.01 3.17 2.51
CA THR A 23 -9.47 4.27 3.37
C THR A 23 -8.85 5.62 2.99
N LYS A 24 -7.52 5.67 2.81
CA LYS A 24 -6.82 6.93 2.49
C LYS A 24 -6.78 7.22 0.99
N HIS A 25 -6.70 6.20 0.15
CA HIS A 25 -6.48 6.38 -1.29
C HIS A 25 -7.34 5.45 -2.18
N PRO A 26 -8.68 5.43 -2.01
CA PRO A 26 -9.57 4.63 -2.87
C PRO A 26 -9.48 5.05 -4.35
N GLU A 27 -9.05 6.29 -4.60
CA GLU A 27 -8.73 6.81 -5.92
C GLU A 27 -7.57 6.04 -6.58
N ILE A 28 -6.55 5.60 -5.83
CA ILE A 28 -5.46 4.80 -6.38
C ILE A 28 -5.97 3.44 -6.86
N PHE A 29 -6.81 2.77 -6.06
CA PHE A 29 -7.43 1.50 -6.48
C PHE A 29 -8.28 1.68 -7.74
N SER A 30 -9.06 2.76 -7.81
CA SER A 30 -9.89 3.08 -8.98
C SER A 30 -9.03 3.37 -10.20
N LEU A 31 -7.99 4.21 -10.07
CA LEU A 31 -7.06 4.53 -11.13
C LEU A 31 -6.24 3.32 -11.60
N ILE A 32 -5.74 2.48 -10.69
CA ILE A 32 -5.05 1.22 -11.03
C ILE A 32 -6.01 0.28 -11.76
N LYS A 33 -7.27 0.19 -11.35
CA LYS A 33 -8.28 -0.66 -11.99
C LYS A 33 -8.65 -0.15 -13.39
N GLU A 34 -8.69 1.17 -13.58
CA GLU A 34 -9.09 1.82 -14.82
C GLU A 34 -7.93 1.94 -15.82
N LYS A 35 -6.79 2.51 -15.40
CA LYS A 35 -5.60 2.68 -16.24
C LYS A 35 -4.81 1.38 -16.40
N LYS A 36 -4.79 0.49 -15.39
CA LYS A 36 -3.86 -0.65 -15.29
C LYS A 36 -2.38 -0.29 -15.40
N VAL A 37 -2.05 0.98 -15.22
CA VAL A 37 -0.67 1.50 -15.22
C VAL A 37 -0.45 2.29 -13.95
N ILE A 38 0.67 2.03 -13.29
CA ILE A 38 1.16 2.88 -12.22
C ILE A 38 1.85 4.05 -12.93
N ASP A 39 1.12 5.16 -13.04
CA ASP A 39 1.61 6.41 -13.63
C ASP A 39 2.43 7.20 -12.59
N ASP A 40 3.16 8.23 -13.02
CA ASP A 40 4.00 9.10 -12.14
C ASP A 40 3.20 9.83 -11.05
N GLU A 41 1.87 9.84 -11.11
CA GLU A 41 1.00 10.36 -10.04
C GLU A 41 0.62 9.29 -9.00
N ILE A 42 0.58 8.02 -9.40
CA ILE A 42 0.20 6.89 -8.54
C ILE A 42 1.43 6.36 -7.82
N GLU A 43 2.58 6.30 -8.50
CA GLU A 43 3.83 5.81 -7.93
C GLU A 43 4.23 6.54 -6.63
N PRO A 44 4.31 7.89 -6.59
CA PRO A 44 4.67 8.60 -5.36
C PRO A 44 3.58 8.51 -4.29
N LYS A 45 2.30 8.46 -4.67
CA LYS A 45 1.20 8.24 -3.72
C LYS A 45 1.30 6.85 -3.07
N LEU A 46 1.61 5.82 -3.85
CA LEU A 46 1.78 4.46 -3.36
C LEU A 46 3.04 4.34 -2.48
N ILE A 47 4.13 5.00 -2.85
CA ILE A 47 5.35 5.06 -2.05
C ILE A 47 5.10 5.80 -0.73
N SER A 48 4.45 6.96 -0.73
CA SER A 48 4.06 7.65 0.51
C SER A 48 3.10 6.82 1.35
N CYS A 49 2.14 6.11 0.73
CA CYS A 49 1.29 5.17 1.46
C CYS A 49 2.11 4.08 2.12
N LEU A 50 3.03 3.46 1.38
CA LEU A 50 3.89 2.40 1.88
C LEU A 50 4.81 2.88 3.01
N ASP A 51 5.30 4.12 2.93
CA ASP A 51 6.19 4.71 3.94
C ASP A 51 5.41 5.10 5.21
N GLU A 52 4.26 5.79 5.07
CA GLU A 52 3.35 6.03 6.19
C GLU A 52 2.88 4.71 6.80
N PHE A 53 2.53 3.75 5.97
CA PHE A 53 2.10 2.43 6.41
C PHE A 53 3.21 1.73 7.18
N ARG A 54 4.47 1.81 6.74
CA ARG A 54 5.61 1.26 7.47
C ARG A 54 5.85 1.95 8.82
N ASP A 55 5.56 3.24 8.93
CA ASP A 55 5.68 4.00 10.17
C ASP A 55 4.57 3.63 11.17
N ILE A 56 3.34 3.42 10.67
CA ILE A 56 2.18 2.97 11.48
C ILE A 56 2.30 1.48 11.82
N PHE A 57 2.81 0.70 10.87
CA PHE A 57 3.11 -0.72 10.99
C PHE A 57 4.42 -0.89 11.77
N ALA A 58 4.36 -0.56 13.05
CA ALA A 58 5.37 -0.94 14.01
C ALA A 58 5.37 -2.48 14.11
N ALA A 59 6.41 -3.10 13.54
CA ALA A 59 6.72 -4.50 13.75
C ALA A 59 7.67 -4.70 14.93
#